data_AF-A0A2N2E6W7-F1
#
_entry.id   AF-A0A2N2E6W7-F1
#
_cell.length_a   1.000
_cell.length_b   1.000
_cell.length_c   1.000
_cell.angle_alpha   90.00
_cell.angle_beta   90.00
_cell.angle_gamma   90.00
#
_symmetry.space_group_name_H-M   'P 1'
#
loop_
_entity.id
_entity.type
_entity.pdbx_description
1 polymer ?
#
loop_
_entity_poly.entity_id
_entity_poly.type
_entity_poly.pdbx_seq_one_letter_code
_entity_poly.pdbx_strand_id
1 'polypeptide(L)' 'ENPSLAEGVNVVNGKVTYKAVSSAHNLPYTNLLQAIEG' A
#
# COMPACT_ATOMS: atom_id res chain seq x y z
N GLU A 1 -12.52 -9.58 6.76
CA GLU A 1 -11.13 -9.25 6.38
C GLU A 1 -10.48 -10.46 5.75
N ASN A 2 -9.74 -10.30 4.65
CA ASN A 2 -9.01 -11.39 4.00
C ASN A 2 -7.51 -11.00 3.99
N PRO A 3 -6.72 -11.46 4.97
CA PRO A 3 -5.31 -11.06 5.10
C PRO A 3 -4.49 -11.33 3.84
N SER A 4 -4.78 -12.42 3.12
CA SER A 4 -4.08 -12.76 1.88
C SER A 4 -4.35 -11.76 0.75
N LEU A 5 -5.50 -11.09 0.75
CA LEU A 5 -5.81 -10.06 -0.24
C LEU A 5 -4.99 -8.79 -0.02
N ALA A 6 -4.59 -8.51 1.23
CA ALA A 6 -3.84 -7.31 1.60
C ALA A 6 -2.44 -7.26 0.95
N GLU A 7 -1.80 -8.41 0.75
CA GLU A 7 -0.44 -8.50 0.22
C GLU A 7 -0.32 -8.06 -1.24
N GLY A 8 -1.41 -8.15 -2.01
CA GLY A 8 -1.45 -7.75 -3.42
C GLY A 8 -1.78 -6.27 -3.66
N VAL A 9 -2.15 -5.51 -2.61
CA VAL A 9 -2.60 -4.12 -2.78
C VAL A 9 -1.40 -3.18 -2.89
N ASN A 10 -1.27 -2.55 -4.05
CA ASN A 10 -0.17 -1.64 -4.35
C ASN A 10 -0.48 -0.17 -4.10
N VAL A 11 -1.72 0.26 -4.37
CA VAL A 11 -2.13 1.66 -4.27
C VAL A 11 -3.56 1.75 -3.73
N VAL A 12 -3.78 2.67 -2.79
CA VAL A 12 -5.11 3.03 -2.26
C VAL A 12 -5.19 4.55 -2.16
N ASN A 13 -6.22 5.17 -2.74
CA ASN A 13 -6.43 6.63 -2.68
C ASN A 13 -5.18 7.46 -3.05
N GLY A 14 -4.42 6.99 -4.06
CA GLY A 14 -3.17 7.63 -4.50
C GLY A 14 -1.95 7.39 -3.60
N LYS A 15 -2.10 6.65 -2.49
CA LYS A 15 -1.01 6.29 -1.57
C LYS A 15 -0.44 4.91 -1.94
N VAL A 16 0.88 4.80 -2.00
CA VAL A 16 1.57 3.52 -2.30
C VAL A 16 1.64 2.67 -1.03
N THR A 17 1.08 1.47 -1.07
CA THR A 17 0.96 0.55 0.07
C THR A 17 1.86 -0.68 -0.04
N TYR A 18 2.59 -0.82 -1.15
CA TYR A 18 3.53 -1.92 -1.37
C TYR A 18 4.98 -1.42 -1.40
N LYS A 19 5.83 -1.98 -0.54
CA LYS A 19 7.20 -1.50 -0.31
C LYS A 19 8.07 -1.58 -1.57
N ALA A 20 7.94 -2.65 -2.37
CA ALA A 20 8.78 -2.80 -3.56
C ALA A 20 8.49 -1.70 -4.60
N VAL A 21 7.23 -1.29 -4.77
CA VAL A 21 6.84 -0.18 -5.66
C VAL A 21 7.37 1.15 -5.14
N SER A 22 7.24 1.40 -3.84
CA SER A 22 7.79 2.59 -3.18
C SER A 22 9.31 2.71 -3.42
N SER A 23 10.07 1.64 -3.18
CA SER A 23 11.53 1.63 -3.39
C SER A 23 11.93 1.74 -4.86
N ALA A 24 11.24 1.05 -5.78
CA ALA A 24 11.57 1.07 -7.20
C ALA A 24 11.37 2.45 -7.85
N HIS A 25 10.39 3.21 -7.37
CA HIS A 25 10.02 4.51 -7.93
C HIS A 25 10.39 5.70 -7.04
N ASN A 26 11.06 5.46 -5.90
CA ASN A 26 11.39 6.48 -4.89
C ASN A 26 10.16 7.30 -4.44
N LEU A 27 9.03 6.61 -4.25
CA LEU A 27 7.75 7.19 -3.83
C LEU A 27 7.51 6.95 -2.33
N PRO A 28 6.76 7.82 -1.62
CA PRO A 28 6.47 7.64 -0.21
C PRO A 28 5.60 6.39 0.04
N TYR A 29 6.02 5.56 0.99
CA TYR A 29 5.26 4.41 1.46
C TYR A 29 4.21 4.82 2.51
N THR A 30 3.01 4.27 2.41
CA THR A 30 1.94 4.35 3.43
C THR A 30 1.54 2.95 3.86
N ASN A 31 1.29 2.73 5.15
CA ASN A 31 0.78 1.44 5.61
C ASN A 31 -0.64 1.20 5.04
N LEU A 32 -0.92 -0.02 4.58
CA LEU A 32 -2.21 -0.36 3.98
C LEU A 32 -3.39 -0.09 4.92
N LEU A 33 -3.29 -0.48 6.20
CA LEU A 33 -4.35 -0.26 7.19
C LEU A 33 -4.63 1.24 7.36
N GLN A 34 -3.58 2.04 7.47
CA GLN A 34 -3.70 3.50 7.50
C GLN A 34 -4.30 4.09 6.22
N ALA A 35 -4.09 3.44 5.07
CA ALA A 35 -4.59 3.92 3.78
C ALA A 35 -6.09 3.61 3.58
N ILE A 36 -6.61 2.57 4.23
CA ILE A 36 -8.02 2.15 4.16
C ILE A 36 -8.87 2.68 5.32
N GLU A 37 -8.27 3.06 6.45
CA GLU A 37 -8.96 3.65 7.62
C GLU A 37 -9.24 5.17 7.47
N GLY A 38 -9.55 5.62 6.25
CA GLY A 38 -9.85 7.02 5.92
C GLY A 38 -11.30 7.28 5.59
#